data_AF-A0AAV6B7Z4-F1
#
_entry.id   AF-A0AAV6B7Z4-F1
#
_cell.length_a   1.000
_cell.length_b   1.000
_cell.length_c   1.000
_cell.angle_alpha   90.00
_cell.angle_beta   90.00
_cell.angle_gamma   90.00
#
_symmetry.space_group_name_H-M   'P 1'
#
loop_
_entity.id
_entity.type
_entity.pdbx_description
1 polymer ?
#
loop_
_entity_poly.entity_id
_entity_poly.type
_entity_poly.pdbx_seq_one_letter_code
_entity_poly.pdbx_strand_id
1 'polypeptide(L)'
;MKNRRTFLGGLLTAGLATQFTGELARGQNPKSTPDQRTTPDTTPENPLAPPAEKRMLEENEKDIKKKVDKLYDLATELKAEVDKTDSSKVLSLNMVRKAEEIEKLARDIKNRSKG
;
A
#
# COMPACT_ATOMS: atom_id res chain seq x y z
N MET A 1 -23.74 -27.98 -13.87
CA MET A 1 -23.53 -26.56 -14.20
C MET A 1 -24.50 -25.74 -13.35
N LYS A 2 -23.99 -24.97 -12.37
CA LYS A 2 -24.81 -24.30 -11.35
C LYS A 2 -24.61 -22.77 -11.45
N ASN A 3 -25.65 -22.15 -11.99
CA ASN A 3 -26.27 -20.84 -11.81
C ASN A 3 -25.42 -19.55 -11.79
N ARG A 4 -25.81 -18.66 -12.71
CA ARG A 4 -25.24 -17.37 -13.04
C ARG A 4 -25.97 -16.26 -12.26
N ARG A 5 -25.20 -15.48 -11.50
CA ARG A 5 -25.27 -14.02 -11.39
C ARG A 5 -26.68 -13.40 -11.35
N THR A 6 -27.21 -13.25 -10.15
CA THR A 6 -28.30 -12.32 -9.86
C THR A 6 -27.70 -10.92 -9.66
N PHE A 7 -27.61 -10.15 -10.74
CA PHE A 7 -27.41 -8.70 -10.73
C PHE A 7 -28.76 -8.08 -11.07
N LEU A 8 -29.39 -7.34 -10.15
CA LEU A 8 -30.38 -6.31 -10.50
C LEU A 8 -30.84 -5.49 -9.28
N GLY A 9 -30.87 -4.16 -9.46
CA GLY A 9 -31.67 -3.20 -8.67
C GLY A 9 -30.85 -2.35 -7.68
N GLY A 10 -30.78 -1.02 -7.76
CA GLY A 10 -31.53 -0.07 -8.59
C GLY A 10 -30.95 1.35 -8.47
N LEU A 11 -31.25 2.14 -9.51
CA LEU A 11 -31.01 3.58 -9.67
C LEU A 11 -31.97 4.42 -8.79
N LEU A 12 -31.60 5.68 -8.47
CA LEU A 12 -32.42 6.92 -8.35
C LEU A 12 -31.63 7.98 -7.54
N THR A 13 -30.88 8.90 -8.19
CA THR A 13 -31.22 10.32 -8.54
C THR A 13 -31.55 11.26 -7.37
N ALA A 14 -30.77 12.36 -7.19
CA ALA A 14 -31.22 13.76 -7.36
C ALA A 14 -30.36 14.83 -6.61
N GLY A 15 -29.97 15.90 -7.35
CA GLY A 15 -29.75 17.30 -6.87
C GLY A 15 -28.45 17.60 -6.12
N LEU A 16 -27.75 18.73 -6.23
CA LEU A 16 -28.00 20.07 -6.78
C LEU A 16 -26.64 20.78 -7.01
N ALA A 17 -26.59 21.68 -7.99
CA ALA A 17 -25.43 22.49 -8.35
C ALA A 17 -25.30 23.77 -7.51
N THR A 18 -24.07 24.15 -7.16
CA THR A 18 -23.62 25.53 -6.85
C THR A 18 -22.14 25.61 -7.21
N GLN A 19 -21.80 26.00 -8.45
CA GLN A 19 -21.40 27.35 -8.84
C GLN A 19 -20.14 27.86 -8.13
N PHE A 20 -19.04 27.80 -8.89
CA PHE A 20 -17.80 28.55 -8.68
C PHE A 20 -18.07 30.06 -8.84
N THR A 21 -17.60 30.87 -7.90
CA THR A 21 -17.51 32.34 -8.05
C THR A 21 -16.21 32.89 -7.48
N GLY A 22 -15.56 33.76 -8.28
CA GLY A 22 -14.57 34.77 -7.88
C GLY A 22 -13.13 34.26 -7.80
N GLU A 23 -12.28 34.39 -8.83
CA GLU A 23 -11.66 35.64 -9.34
C GLU A 23 -10.77 36.32 -8.29
N LEU A 24 -9.45 36.35 -8.53
CA LEU A 24 -8.57 37.48 -8.22
C LEU A 24 -7.16 37.27 -8.81
N ALA A 25 -6.60 38.38 -9.27
CA ALA A 25 -5.17 38.65 -9.46
C ALA A 25 -4.46 38.13 -10.74
N ARG A 26 -4.77 38.85 -11.82
CA ARG A 26 -3.81 39.51 -12.72
C ARG A 26 -2.33 39.41 -12.31
N GLY A 27 -1.52 38.74 -13.13
CA GLY A 27 -0.05 38.78 -13.10
C GLY A 27 0.51 38.55 -14.49
N GLN A 28 0.65 39.63 -15.27
CA GLN A 28 1.39 39.61 -16.54
C GLN A 28 2.89 39.43 -16.23
N ASN A 29 3.52 38.42 -16.81
CA ASN A 29 4.97 38.40 -16.96
C ASN A 29 5.31 37.73 -18.31
N PRO A 30 5.65 38.49 -19.36
CA PRO A 30 6.11 37.93 -20.60
C PRO A 30 7.61 37.64 -20.47
N LYS A 31 8.00 36.37 -20.41
CA LYS A 31 9.38 35.97 -20.71
C LYS A 31 9.37 35.12 -21.97
N SER A 32 9.70 35.80 -23.07
CA SER A 32 10.20 35.20 -24.28
C SER A 32 11.54 34.51 -23.98
N THR A 33 11.66 33.23 -24.29
CA THR A 33 12.95 32.61 -24.64
C THR A 33 12.75 31.77 -25.90
N PRO A 34 13.53 32.01 -26.96
CA PRO A 34 13.46 31.24 -28.19
C PRO A 34 14.20 29.90 -28.04
N ASP A 35 13.51 28.85 -28.48
CA ASP A 35 13.98 27.69 -29.24
C ASP A 35 15.45 27.27 -29.09
N GLN A 36 15.68 26.09 -28.49
CA GLN A 36 16.87 25.29 -28.83
C GLN A 36 16.61 23.78 -28.70
N ARG A 37 16.21 23.21 -29.83
CA ARG A 37 16.78 21.99 -30.42
C ARG A 37 16.54 20.67 -29.68
N THR A 38 15.55 19.96 -30.20
CA THR A 38 15.49 18.50 -30.30
C THR A 38 16.86 17.85 -30.52
N THR A 39 17.29 17.01 -29.58
CA THR A 39 18.11 15.84 -29.89
C THR A 39 17.36 14.60 -29.41
N PRO A 40 16.89 13.72 -30.31
CA PRO A 40 16.41 12.41 -29.92
C PRO A 40 17.62 11.56 -29.58
N ASP A 41 17.97 11.47 -28.29
CA ASP A 41 18.97 10.50 -27.87
C ASP A 41 18.30 9.13 -27.86
N THR A 42 18.48 8.43 -28.97
CA THR A 42 17.94 7.11 -29.25
C THR A 42 18.70 6.11 -28.39
N THR A 43 18.41 6.06 -27.10
CA THR A 43 18.76 4.89 -26.29
C THR A 43 17.83 3.77 -26.75
N PRO A 44 18.33 2.59 -27.15
CA PRO A 44 17.47 1.46 -27.47
C PRO A 44 16.79 1.01 -26.17
N GLU A 45 15.61 1.56 -25.92
CA GLU A 45 14.70 1.14 -24.87
C GLU A 45 14.31 -0.31 -25.19
N ASN A 46 14.97 -1.25 -24.50
CA ASN A 46 14.63 -2.66 -24.58
C ASN A 46 13.15 -2.82 -24.20
N PRO A 47 12.25 -3.19 -25.15
CA PRO A 47 10.80 -3.16 -24.91
C PRO A 47 10.32 -4.20 -23.90
N LEU A 48 11.23 -5.06 -23.41
CA LEU A 48 10.92 -6.18 -22.54
C LEU A 48 11.17 -5.92 -21.05
N ALA A 49 11.72 -4.76 -20.66
CA ALA A 49 11.88 -4.44 -19.25
C ALA A 49 10.57 -3.85 -18.69
N PRO A 50 9.87 -4.51 -17.73
CA PRO A 50 8.78 -3.85 -17.04
C PRO A 50 9.30 -2.56 -16.39
N PRO A 51 8.52 -1.47 -16.40
CA PRO A 51 8.89 -0.20 -15.79
C PRO A 51 9.42 -0.45 -14.38
N ALA A 52 10.48 0.24 -13.96
CA ALA A 52 11.12 0.04 -12.66
C ALA A 52 10.11 0.01 -11.50
N GLU A 53 9.05 0.82 -11.62
CA GLU A 53 7.90 0.86 -10.71
C GLU A 53 7.20 -0.50 -10.54
N LYS A 54 6.94 -1.24 -11.63
CA LYS A 54 6.28 -2.57 -11.56
C LYS A 54 7.14 -3.58 -10.81
N ARG A 55 8.46 -3.56 -11.00
CA ARG A 55 9.38 -4.48 -10.29
C ARG A 55 9.39 -4.18 -8.79
N MET A 56 9.39 -2.91 -8.41
CA MET A 56 9.33 -2.50 -7.00
C MET A 56 8.02 -2.92 -6.32
N LEU A 57 6.90 -2.84 -7.03
CA LEU A 57 5.59 -3.30 -6.53
C LEU A 57 5.56 -4.83 -6.33
N GLU A 58 6.09 -5.59 -7.27
CA GLU A 58 6.19 -7.06 -7.16
C GLU A 58 7.11 -7.50 -6.01
N GLU A 59 8.22 -6.80 -5.80
CA GLU A 59 9.13 -7.04 -4.67
C GLU A 59 8.45 -6.71 -3.33
N ASN A 60 7.73 -5.58 -3.26
CA ASN A 60 6.96 -5.20 -2.08
C ASN A 60 5.88 -6.24 -1.74
N GLU A 61 5.15 -6.75 -2.74
CA GLU A 61 4.15 -7.81 -2.53
C GLU A 61 4.77 -9.10 -1.96
N LYS A 62 5.91 -9.52 -2.50
CA LYS A 62 6.66 -10.69 -1.98
C LYS A 62 7.10 -10.48 -0.54
N ASP A 63 7.57 -9.29 -0.21
CA ASP A 63 8.00 -8.94 1.14
C ASP A 63 6.83 -8.89 2.13
N ILE A 64 5.68 -8.35 1.72
CA ILE A 64 4.46 -8.38 2.53
C ILE A 64 4.07 -9.82 2.83
N LYS A 65 4.02 -10.70 1.82
CA LYS A 65 3.66 -12.13 2.01
C LYS A 65 4.57 -12.81 3.02
N LYS A 66 5.89 -12.69 2.86
CA LYS A 66 6.88 -13.25 3.80
C LYS A 66 6.70 -12.73 5.23
N LYS A 67 6.41 -11.44 5.38
CA LYS A 67 6.19 -10.83 6.70
C LYS A 67 4.89 -11.31 7.34
N VAL A 68 3.83 -11.51 6.56
CA VAL A 68 2.57 -12.07 7.04
C VAL A 68 2.76 -13.51 7.51
N ASP A 69 3.49 -14.33 6.75
CA ASP A 69 3.81 -15.71 7.15
C ASP A 69 4.57 -15.72 8.49
N LYS A 70 5.61 -14.87 8.62
CA LYS A 70 6.35 -14.74 9.89
C LYS A 70 5.47 -14.23 11.04
N LEU A 71 4.49 -13.36 10.77
CA LEU A 71 3.55 -12.88 11.78
C LEU A 71 2.67 -14.01 12.30
N TYR A 72 2.22 -14.89 11.40
CA TYR A 72 1.44 -16.08 11.75
C TYR A 72 2.23 -17.05 12.63
N ASP A 73 3.49 -17.30 12.29
CA ASP A 73 4.38 -18.18 13.07
C ASP A 73 4.57 -17.62 14.49
N LEU A 74 4.94 -16.34 14.62
CA LEU A 74 5.13 -15.69 15.91
C LEU A 74 3.85 -15.68 16.76
N ALA A 75 2.69 -15.45 16.15
CA ALA A 75 1.42 -15.49 16.85
C ALA A 75 1.08 -16.91 17.35
N THR A 76 1.39 -17.94 16.55
CA THR A 76 1.22 -19.34 16.92
C THR A 76 2.13 -19.72 18.09
N GLU A 77 3.39 -19.29 18.05
CA GLU A 77 4.35 -19.49 19.15
C GLU A 77 3.90 -18.78 20.43
N LEU A 78 3.49 -17.52 20.33
CA LEU A 78 3.01 -16.75 21.48
C LEU A 78 1.80 -17.43 22.11
N LYS A 79 0.85 -17.91 21.31
CA LYS A 79 -0.28 -18.70 21.80
C LYS A 79 0.19 -19.95 22.54
N ALA A 80 1.13 -20.71 21.97
CA ALA A 80 1.65 -21.91 22.61
C ALA A 80 2.38 -21.61 23.93
N GLU A 81 3.08 -20.47 24.03
CA GLU A 81 3.71 -20.03 25.27
C GLU A 81 2.68 -19.62 26.33
N VAL A 82 1.62 -18.91 25.94
CA VAL A 82 0.49 -18.57 26.84
C VAL A 82 -0.19 -19.83 27.36
N ASP A 83 -0.49 -20.79 26.48
CA ASP A 83 -1.21 -22.02 26.85
C ASP A 83 -0.37 -22.91 27.80
N LYS A 84 0.96 -22.82 27.73
CA LYS A 84 1.89 -23.59 28.58
C LYS A 84 2.30 -22.86 29.87
N THR A 85 2.25 -21.53 29.89
CA THR A 85 2.76 -20.72 30.99
C THR A 85 1.62 -20.30 31.91
N ASP A 86 1.69 -20.71 33.18
CA ASP A 86 0.83 -20.14 34.22
C ASP A 86 1.29 -18.69 34.51
N SER A 87 0.69 -17.75 33.78
CA SER A 87 1.01 -16.32 33.81
C SER A 87 0.74 -15.68 35.18
N SER A 88 0.03 -16.39 36.08
CA SER A 88 -0.19 -15.94 37.46
C SER A 88 1.02 -16.19 38.37
N LYS A 89 1.96 -17.05 37.95
CA LYS A 89 3.11 -17.50 38.76
C LYS A 89 4.47 -17.12 38.18
N VAL A 90 4.56 -16.80 36.89
CA VAL A 90 5.83 -16.54 36.20
C VAL A 90 5.69 -15.35 35.25
N LEU A 91 6.56 -14.34 35.43
CA LEU A 91 6.68 -13.22 34.50
C LEU A 91 7.54 -13.64 33.29
N SER A 92 6.91 -14.03 32.19
CA SER A 92 7.60 -14.46 30.97
C SER A 92 8.04 -13.26 30.11
N LEU A 93 9.27 -12.78 30.32
CA LEU A 93 9.91 -11.76 29.48
C LEU A 93 9.95 -12.18 27.99
N ASN A 94 9.99 -13.48 27.71
CA ASN A 94 9.96 -14.02 26.35
C ASN A 94 8.62 -13.72 25.64
N MET A 95 7.49 -13.91 26.34
CA MET A 95 6.16 -13.60 25.79
C MET A 95 6.01 -12.12 25.47
N VAL A 96 6.52 -11.24 26.34
CA VAL A 96 6.52 -9.78 26.10
C VAL A 96 7.32 -9.44 24.85
N ARG A 97 8.54 -10.00 24.70
CA ARG A 97 9.37 -9.78 23.51
C ARG A 97 8.70 -10.27 22.23
N LYS A 98 8.08 -11.45 22.25
CA LYS A 98 7.32 -11.98 21.11
C LYS A 98 6.15 -11.07 20.74
N ALA A 99 5.41 -10.56 21.73
CA ALA A 99 4.32 -9.61 21.49
C ALA A 99 4.82 -8.30 20.87
N GLU A 100 5.95 -7.75 21.34
CA GLU A 100 6.58 -6.56 20.75
C GLU A 100 7.04 -6.80 19.31
N GLU A 101 7.61 -7.96 19.01
CA GLU A 101 8.01 -8.34 17.65
C GLU A 101 6.81 -8.44 16.71
N ILE A 102 5.70 -9.02 17.16
CA ILE A 102 4.43 -9.07 16.44
C ILE A 102 3.93 -7.64 16.15
N GLU A 103 3.96 -6.74 17.13
CA GLU A 103 3.53 -5.35 16.94
C GLU A 103 4.38 -4.65 15.87
N LYS A 104 5.71 -4.78 15.96
CA LYS A 104 6.64 -4.19 14.99
C LYS A 104 6.36 -4.71 13.59
N LEU A 105 6.22 -6.03 13.44
CA LEU A 105 5.98 -6.67 12.16
C LEU A 105 4.63 -6.27 11.55
N ALA A 106 3.58 -6.16 12.37
CA ALA A 106 2.27 -5.69 11.93
C ALA A 106 2.29 -4.24 11.45
N ARG A 107 2.99 -3.34 12.17
CA ARG A 107 3.19 -1.95 11.74
C ARG A 107 3.95 -1.87 10.42
N ASP A 108 4.96 -2.71 10.26
CA ASP A 108 5.82 -2.77 9.09
C ASP A 108 5.07 -3.25 7.83
N ILE A 109 4.20 -4.26 7.99
CA ILE A 109 3.26 -4.73 6.95
C ILE A 109 2.31 -3.60 6.56
N LYS A 110 1.65 -2.97 7.55
CA LYS A 110 0.71 -1.85 7.30
C LYS A 110 1.36 -0.72 6.50
N ASN A 111 2.61 -0.38 6.80
CA ASN A 111 3.32 0.69 6.09
C ASN A 111 3.64 0.29 4.65
N ARG A 112 4.06 -0.96 4.40
CA ARG A 112 4.34 -1.46 3.04
C ARG A 112 3.09 -1.60 2.19
N SER A 113 1.96 -1.99 2.80
CA SER A 113 0.69 -2.15 2.08
C SER A 113 0.09 -0.85 1.54
N LYS A 114 0.62 0.32 1.90
CA LYS A 114 0.12 1.61 1.44
C LYS A 114 0.65 2.03 0.05
N GLY A 115 1.66 1.32 -0.48
CA GLY A 115 2.36 1.71 -1.71
C GLY A 115 3.53 2.63 -1.41
#